data_AF-A0A654U894-F1
#
_entry.id   AF-A0A654U894-F1
#
_cell.length_a   1.000
_cell.length_b   1.000
_cell.length_c   1.000
_cell.angle_alpha   90.00
_cell.angle_beta   90.00
_cell.angle_gamma   90.00
#
_symmetry.space_group_name_H-M   'P 1'
#
loop_
_entity.id
_entity.type
_entity.pdbx_description
1 polymer ?
#
loop_
_entity_poly.entity_id
_entity_poly.type
_entity_poly.pdbx_seq_one_letter_code
_entity_poly.pdbx_strand_id
1 'polypeptide(L)'
;MIDPTHLDESVDGYHEEAVPYYGGLRRMVNRNDATVVATGVGGTVVFRGGQFGGQFRDGYGQNVKSGRYLRAGELGAALSRSA
;
A
#
# COMPACT_ATOMS: atom_id res chain seq x y z
N MET A 1 4.77 -4.73 -4.13
CA MET A 1 5.07 -5.48 -5.37
C MET A 1 4.87 -4.51 -6.51
N ILE A 2 5.79 -4.53 -7.46
CA ILE A 2 5.85 -3.59 -8.58
C ILE A 2 5.74 -4.36 -9.89
N ASP A 3 4.96 -3.83 -10.84
CA ASP A 3 5.02 -4.24 -12.24
C ASP A 3 6.16 -3.49 -12.95
N PRO A 4 7.24 -4.17 -13.35
CA PRO A 4 8.38 -3.52 -13.98
C PRO A 4 8.06 -2.94 -15.36
N THR A 5 7.01 -3.39 -16.07
CA THR A 5 6.66 -2.82 -17.39
C THR A 5 6.07 -1.42 -17.28
N HIS A 6 5.61 -1.05 -16.10
CA HIS A 6 5.08 0.27 -15.77
C HIS A 6 6.06 1.10 -14.92
N LEU A 7 7.34 0.71 -14.87
CA LEU A 7 8.40 1.52 -14.29
C LEU A 7 8.99 2.44 -15.37
N ASP A 8 8.17 3.36 -15.86
CA ASP A 8 8.50 4.34 -16.90
C ASP A 8 8.39 5.77 -16.34
N GLU A 9 8.52 6.79 -17.20
CA GLU A 9 8.48 8.21 -16.81
C GLU A 9 7.19 8.64 -16.09
N SER A 10 6.11 7.87 -16.21
CA SER A 10 4.84 8.18 -15.53
C SER A 10 4.95 8.11 -14.00
N VAL A 11 5.95 7.42 -13.45
CA VAL A 11 6.17 7.35 -11.99
C VAL A 11 6.58 8.70 -11.37
N ASP A 12 7.16 9.59 -12.16
CA ASP A 12 7.56 10.94 -11.72
C ASP A 12 6.43 11.97 -11.95
N GLY A 13 5.29 11.52 -12.49
CA GLY A 13 4.14 12.34 -12.77
C GLY A 13 3.52 12.97 -11.51
N TYR A 14 3.06 14.22 -11.65
CA TYR A 14 2.29 14.88 -10.61
C TYR A 14 0.83 14.42 -10.64
N HIS A 15 0.36 13.80 -9.56
CA HIS A 15 -1.01 13.31 -9.43
C HIS A 15 -1.69 13.86 -8.18
N GLU A 16 -3.00 14.09 -8.27
CA GLU A 16 -3.83 14.53 -7.15
C GLU A 16 -5.13 13.76 -7.05
N GLU A 17 -5.49 13.37 -5.83
CA GLU A 17 -6.76 12.70 -5.50
C GLU A 17 -7.52 13.49 -4.44
N ALA A 18 -8.85 13.52 -4.56
CA ALA A 18 -9.71 14.17 -3.58
C ALA A 18 -9.73 13.36 -2.28
N VAL A 19 -9.80 14.05 -1.14
CA VAL A 19 -10.02 13.42 0.17
C VAL A 19 -11.42 13.80 0.66
N PRO A 20 -12.42 12.91 0.52
CA PRO A 20 -13.81 13.24 0.85
C PRO A 20 -13.99 13.71 2.29
N TYR A 21 -13.25 13.12 3.24
CA TYR A 21 -13.34 13.45 4.66
C TYR A 21 -12.80 14.85 5.03
N TYR A 22 -12.02 15.48 4.15
CA TYR A 22 -11.50 16.83 4.36
C TYR A 22 -12.23 17.88 3.51
N GLY A 23 -13.52 17.67 3.23
CA GLY A 23 -14.31 18.59 2.41
C GLY A 23 -13.90 18.63 0.95
N GLY A 24 -13.31 17.53 0.43
CA GLY A 24 -12.91 17.43 -0.97
C GLY A 24 -11.57 18.09 -1.29
N LEU A 25 -10.77 18.46 -0.29
CA LEU A 25 -9.40 18.90 -0.50
C LEU A 25 -8.64 17.88 -1.36
N ARG A 26 -8.00 18.38 -2.41
CA ARG A 26 -7.13 17.58 -3.28
C ARG A 26 -5.73 17.62 -2.70
N ARG A 27 -5.14 16.45 -2.52
CA ARG A 27 -3.75 16.32 -2.09
C ARG A 27 -2.95 15.68 -3.20
N MET A 28 -1.68 16.04 -3.28
CA MET A 28 -0.73 15.28 -4.06
C MET A 28 -0.73 13.82 -3.60
N VAL A 29 -0.80 12.90 -4.57
CA VAL A 29 -0.68 11.46 -4.35
C VAL A 29 0.52 10.97 -5.13
N ASN A 30 1.47 10.35 -4.44
CA ASN A 30 2.53 9.61 -5.11
C ASN A 30 2.06 8.18 -5.32
N ARG A 31 1.18 8.01 -6.32
CA ARG A 31 0.49 6.75 -6.59
C ARG A 31 0.47 6.50 -8.09
N ASN A 32 1.38 5.65 -8.55
CA ASN A 32 1.26 5.05 -9.87
C ASN A 32 0.59 3.68 -9.70
N ASP A 33 -0.72 3.66 -9.93
CA ASP A 33 -1.54 2.48 -9.76
C ASP A 33 -1.33 1.43 -10.87
N ALA A 34 -0.65 1.77 -11.97
CA ALA A 34 -0.18 0.77 -12.93
C ALA A 34 1.10 0.07 -12.43
N THR A 35 1.98 0.81 -11.77
CA THR A 35 3.25 0.30 -11.25
C THR A 35 3.08 -0.50 -9.95
N VAL A 36 2.26 -0.03 -8.99
CA VAL A 36 2.07 -0.71 -7.69
C VAL A 36 0.88 -1.67 -7.75
N VAL A 37 1.15 -2.96 -7.93
CA VAL A 37 0.09 -3.98 -8.10
C VAL A 37 -0.35 -4.68 -6.81
N ALA A 38 0.45 -4.58 -5.74
CA ALA A 38 0.10 -5.11 -4.41
C ALA A 38 0.96 -4.53 -3.30
N THR A 39 0.39 -4.44 -2.10
CA THR A 39 1.09 -4.07 -0.86
C THR A 39 1.19 -5.30 0.05
N GLY A 40 2.40 -5.57 0.56
CA GLY A 40 2.65 -6.64 1.51
C GLY A 40 3.20 -6.09 2.83
N VAL A 41 2.78 -6.67 3.95
CA VAL A 41 3.31 -6.37 5.28
C VAL A 41 3.59 -7.68 5.99
N GLY A 42 4.80 -7.83 6.53
CA GLY A 42 5.21 -9.04 7.23
C GLY A 42 5.07 -10.31 6.37
N GLY A 43 5.44 -10.25 5.09
CA GLY A 43 5.29 -11.37 4.16
C GLY A 43 3.87 -11.64 3.66
N THR A 44 2.85 -10.90 4.14
CA THR A 44 1.45 -11.14 3.75
C THR A 44 0.91 -9.99 2.89
N VAL A 45 0.29 -10.31 1.75
CA VAL A 45 -0.38 -9.31 0.89
C VAL A 45 -1.60 -8.75 1.63
N VAL A 46 -1.63 -7.45 1.86
CA VAL A 46 -2.74 -6.74 2.54
C VAL A 46 -3.72 -6.11 1.56
N PHE A 47 -3.22 -5.75 0.38
CA PHE A 47 -3.96 -5.11 -0.69
C PHE A 47 -3.43 -5.62 -2.02
N ARG A 48 -4.34 -5.88 -2.96
CA ARG A 48 -4.01 -6.21 -4.35
C ARG A 48 -4.86 -5.36 -5.26
N GLY A 49 -4.26 -4.78 -6.30
CA GLY A 49 -4.96 -3.97 -7.29
C GLY A 49 -4.13 -2.80 -7.77
N GLY A 50 -4.73 -2.04 -8.69
CA GLY A 50 -4.10 -0.96 -9.43
C GLY A 50 -5.14 0.03 -9.97
N GLN A 51 -4.90 0.63 -11.14
CA GLN A 51 -5.60 1.83 -11.62
C GLN A 51 -7.13 1.63 -11.77
N PHE A 52 -7.57 0.38 -11.87
CA PHE A 52 -8.95 -0.02 -12.07
C PHE A 52 -9.62 -0.57 -10.81
N GLY A 53 -9.04 -0.27 -9.65
CA GLY A 53 -9.52 -0.71 -8.34
C GLY A 53 -8.64 -1.79 -7.73
N GLY A 54 -8.86 -1.98 -6.43
CA GLY A 54 -8.16 -3.00 -5.67
C GLY A 54 -8.94 -3.41 -4.44
N GLN A 55 -8.52 -4.52 -3.88
CA GLN A 55 -9.20 -5.19 -2.79
C GLN A 55 -8.20 -5.32 -1.65
N PHE A 56 -8.63 -4.85 -0.48
CA PHE A 56 -7.99 -5.28 0.75
C PHE A 56 -8.35 -6.74 1.00
N ARG A 57 -7.48 -7.44 1.73
CA ARG A 57 -7.86 -8.78 2.20
C ARG A 57 -9.08 -8.69 3.11
N ASP A 58 -9.81 -9.79 3.19
CA ASP A 58 -10.98 -9.90 4.05
C ASP A 58 -10.67 -9.48 5.49
N GLY A 59 -11.55 -8.64 6.03
CA GLY A 59 -11.45 -8.19 7.42
C GLY A 59 -10.40 -7.11 7.71
N TYR A 60 -9.66 -6.64 6.70
CA TYR A 60 -8.64 -5.60 6.89
C TYR A 60 -9.24 -4.33 7.48
N GLY A 61 -8.61 -3.82 8.55
CA GLY A 61 -9.08 -2.64 9.28
C GLY A 61 -10.26 -2.90 10.24
N GLN A 62 -10.82 -4.12 10.25
CA GLN A 62 -11.88 -4.52 11.17
C GLN A 62 -11.35 -5.51 12.21
N ASN A 63 -11.11 -6.75 11.78
CA ASN A 63 -10.59 -7.85 12.61
C ASN A 63 -9.18 -8.29 12.19
N VAL A 64 -8.68 -7.81 11.04
CA VAL A 64 -7.31 -8.02 10.57
C VAL A 64 -6.50 -6.74 10.65
N LYS A 65 -5.35 -6.81 11.31
CA LYS A 65 -4.34 -5.75 11.39
C LYS A 65 -3.04 -6.24 10.77
N SER A 66 -2.32 -5.35 10.08
CA SER A 66 -1.05 -5.67 9.39
C SER A 66 0.20 -5.31 10.19
N GLY A 67 0.06 -4.66 11.34
CA GLY A 67 1.21 -4.22 12.11
C GLY A 67 0.85 -3.77 13.52
N ARG A 68 1.90 -3.36 14.24
CA ARG A 68 1.83 -2.78 15.57
C ARG A 68 2.85 -1.67 15.69
N TYR A 69 2.62 -0.76 16.63
CA TYR A 69 3.64 0.19 17.02
C TYR A 69 4.77 -0.55 17.75
N LEU A 70 6.01 -0.26 17.37
CA LEU A 70 7.20 -0.70 18.09
C LEU A 70 7.62 0.41 19.06
N ARG A 71 8.06 0.04 20.26
CA ARG A 71 8.71 1.00 21.14
C ARG A 71 10.09 1.36 20.60
N ALA A 72 10.61 2.52 21.02
CA ALA A 72 11.97 2.91 20.68
C ALA A 72 12.96 1.82 21.14
N GLY A 73 13.83 1.37 20.24
CA GLY A 73 14.79 0.29 20.50
C GLY A 73 14.24 -1.14 20.40
N GLU A 74 12.94 -1.32 20.17
CA GLU A 74 12.35 -2.65 19.98
C GLU A 74 12.55 -3.12 18.54
N LEU A 75 13.17 -4.28 18.36
CA LEU A 75 13.20 -4.96 17.07
C LEU A 75 11.87 -5.67 16.84
N GLY A 76 11.30 -5.49 15.65
CA GLY A 76 10.14 -6.27 15.21
C GLY A 76 10.48 -7.76 15.18
N ALA A 77 9.49 -8.62 15.44
CA ALA A 77 9.68 -10.06 15.32
C ALA A 77 10.17 -10.39 13.91
N ALA A 78 11.28 -11.13 13.82
CA ALA A 78 11.83 -11.55 12.54
C ALA A 78 10.82 -12.45 11.82
N LEU A 79 10.63 -12.22 10.53
CA LEU A 79 9.82 -13.10 9.70
C LEU A 79 10.50 -14.46 9.63
N SER A 80 9.85 -15.49 10.16
CA SER A 80 10.31 -16.86 9.99
C SER A 80 10.26 -17.19 8.50
N ARG A 81 11.42 -17.53 7.91
CA ARG A 81 11.47 -18.02 6.52
C ARG A 81 10.75 -19.38 6.51
N SER A 82 9.58 -19.43 5.90
CA SER A 82 8.99 -20.71 5.50
C SER A 82 9.75 -21.16 4.24
N ALA A 83 10.34 -22.35 4.31
CA ALA A 83 10.99 -23.03 3.20
C ALA A 83 9.97 -23.59 2.21
#